data_AF-A0A4R4NJ41-F1
#
_entry.id   AF-A0A4R4NJ41-F1
#
_cell.length_a   1.000
_cell.length_b   1.000
_cell.length_c   1.000
_cell.angle_alpha   90.00
_cell.angle_beta   90.00
_cell.angle_gamma   90.00
#
_symmetry.space_group_name_H-M   'P 1'
#
loop_
_entity.id
_entity.type
_entity.pdbx_description
1 polymer ?
#
loop_
_entity_poly.entity_id
_entity_poly.type
_entity_poly.pdbx_seq_one_letter_code
_entity_poly.pdbx_strand_id
1 'polypeptide(L)'
;MAESSGPQDEGTGSRRGRRAIRPDPGAGPVALLAHRLWELKSEAGDPSFADMATRLGAAASKSSLAAAARGSTLPSWETTWEFVRVLAVHRLGRDPEQVRREWRGLWEQAQAGETASATAEARMPDQPEPP
;
A
#
# COMPACT_ATOMS: atom_id res chain seq x y z
N MET A 1 -6.35 -32.76 -32.94
CA MET A 1 -7.66 -32.76 -32.26
C MET A 1 -7.45 -33.29 -30.85
N ALA A 2 -8.22 -32.79 -29.87
CA ALA A 2 -8.11 -32.94 -28.41
C ALA A 2 -6.96 -32.11 -27.78
N GLU A 3 -7.16 -30.85 -27.37
CA GLU A 3 -8.01 -30.26 -26.30
C GLU A 3 -7.37 -30.26 -24.90
N SER A 4 -7.53 -29.11 -24.24
CA SER A 4 -7.55 -28.89 -22.79
C SER A 4 -6.23 -28.59 -22.07
N SER A 5 -6.01 -27.31 -21.80
CA SER A 5 -6.10 -26.80 -20.42
C SER A 5 -6.06 -25.27 -20.40
N GLY A 6 -7.24 -24.66 -20.50
CA GLY A 6 -7.59 -23.58 -19.58
C GLY A 6 -8.36 -24.22 -18.42
N PRO A 7 -8.23 -23.68 -17.20
CA PRO A 7 -9.11 -22.56 -16.92
C PRO A 7 -8.36 -21.35 -16.37
N GLN A 8 -8.92 -20.21 -16.77
CA GLN A 8 -8.73 -18.89 -16.22
C GLN A 8 -8.91 -18.94 -14.69
N ASP A 9 -7.95 -18.38 -13.95
CA ASP A 9 -8.08 -18.11 -12.52
C ASP A 9 -9.04 -16.93 -12.32
N GLU A 10 -10.34 -17.19 -12.48
CA GLU A 10 -11.42 -16.32 -12.01
C GLU A 10 -11.59 -16.48 -10.49
N GLY A 11 -10.62 -15.99 -9.73
CA GLY A 11 -10.69 -15.90 -8.27
C GLY A 11 -11.57 -14.75 -7.79
N THR A 12 -12.85 -14.70 -8.19
CA THR A 12 -13.85 -13.87 -7.50
C THR A 12 -14.38 -14.62 -6.27
N GLY A 13 -14.12 -14.08 -5.07
CA GLY A 13 -14.93 -14.37 -3.88
C GLY A 13 -14.22 -14.97 -2.68
N SER A 14 -13.99 -14.12 -1.67
CA SER A 14 -14.21 -14.42 -0.25
C SER A 14 -13.34 -15.49 0.42
N ARG A 15 -12.13 -15.10 0.84
CA ARG A 15 -11.58 -15.55 2.14
C ARG A 15 -11.62 -14.42 3.16
N ARG A 16 -12.79 -14.30 3.77
CA ARG A 16 -13.06 -13.61 5.03
C ARG A 16 -12.09 -14.18 6.10
N GLY A 17 -10.97 -13.52 6.37
CA GLY A 17 -9.99 -14.14 7.27
C GLY A 17 -8.67 -13.40 7.51
N ARG A 18 -8.64 -12.08 7.34
CA ARG A 18 -7.73 -11.18 8.06
C ARG A 18 -8.22 -9.78 7.76
N ARG A 19 -8.98 -9.19 8.69
CA ARG A 19 -9.22 -7.74 8.66
C ARG A 19 -7.84 -7.12 8.51
N ALA A 20 -7.60 -6.42 7.40
CA ALA A 20 -6.44 -5.55 7.30
C ALA A 20 -6.50 -4.67 8.55
N ILE A 21 -5.50 -4.80 9.42
CA ILE A 21 -5.38 -3.98 10.62
C ILE A 21 -5.50 -2.55 10.13
N ARG A 22 -6.55 -1.85 10.58
CA ARG A 22 -6.75 -0.45 10.23
C ARG A 22 -5.52 0.29 10.75
N PRO A 23 -4.71 0.91 9.89
CA PRO A 23 -3.56 1.66 10.34
C PRO A 23 -4.05 2.79 11.23
N ASP A 24 -3.40 2.98 12.38
CA ASP A 24 -3.72 4.10 13.24
C ASP A 24 -3.20 5.39 12.59
N PRO A 25 -4.07 6.35 12.21
CA PRO A 25 -3.65 7.54 11.51
C PRO A 25 -2.87 8.52 12.42
N GLY A 26 -2.90 8.33 13.74
CA GLY A 26 -2.18 9.14 14.74
C GLY A 26 -0.77 8.63 15.04
N ALA A 27 -0.42 7.42 14.64
CA ALA A 27 0.91 6.83 14.86
C ALA A 27 2.03 7.51 14.06
N GLY A 28 1.68 8.27 13.02
CA GLY A 28 2.63 9.04 12.23
C GLY A 28 2.17 9.22 10.78
N PRO A 29 2.93 10.00 9.99
CA PRO A 29 2.51 10.34 8.63
C PRO A 29 2.60 9.18 7.65
N VAL A 30 3.49 8.19 7.88
CA VAL A 30 3.48 6.90 7.14
C VAL A 30 2.21 6.10 7.45
N ALA A 31 1.77 6.10 8.71
CA ALA A 31 0.54 5.43 9.12
C ALA A 31 -0.72 6.13 8.59
N LEU A 32 -0.71 7.46 8.47
CA LEU A 32 -1.75 8.23 7.79
C LEU A 32 -1.86 7.86 6.31
N LEU A 33 -0.73 7.75 5.59
CA LEU A 33 -0.73 7.30 4.19
C LEU A 33 -1.31 5.88 4.09
N ALA A 34 -0.87 4.96 4.97
CA ALA A 34 -1.40 3.61 5.02
C ALA A 34 -2.92 3.58 5.28
N HIS A 35 -3.41 4.44 6.17
CA HIS A 35 -4.83 4.61 6.43
C HIS A 35 -5.61 5.01 5.19
N ARG A 36 -5.11 6.01 4.45
CA ARG A 36 -5.72 6.44 3.18
C ARG A 36 -5.74 5.32 2.14
N LEU A 37 -4.67 4.53 2.05
CA LEU A 37 -4.61 3.37 1.14
C LEU A 37 -5.67 2.32 1.51
N TRP A 38 -5.89 2.13 2.81
CA TRP A 38 -6.91 1.23 3.32
C TRP A 38 -8.34 1.73 3.03
N GLU A 39 -8.60 3.03 3.19
CA GLU A 39 -9.88 3.64 2.83
C GLU A 39 -10.17 3.48 1.33
N LEU A 40 -9.21 3.84 0.47
CA LEU A 40 -9.34 3.72 -0.98
C LEU A 40 -9.59 2.27 -1.41
N LYS A 41 -8.89 1.31 -0.80
CA LYS A 41 -9.11 -0.11 -1.03
C LYS A 41 -10.50 -0.55 -0.61
N SER A 42 -11.01 -0.05 0.51
CA SER A 42 -12.37 -0.35 0.98
C SER A 42 -13.43 0.24 0.04
N GLU A 43 -13.26 1.47 -0.43
CA GLU A 43 -14.14 2.09 -1.43
C GLU A 43 -14.14 1.31 -2.76
N ALA A 44 -12.97 0.82 -3.18
CA ALA A 44 -12.81 0.06 -4.43
C ALA A 44 -13.25 -1.43 -4.35
N GLY A 45 -13.81 -1.88 -3.22
CA GLY A 45 -14.35 -3.24 -3.06
C GLY A 45 -13.36 -4.29 -2.53
N ASP A 46 -12.34 -3.88 -1.79
CA ASP A 46 -11.32 -4.73 -1.13
C ASP A 46 -10.59 -5.73 -2.05
N PRO A 47 -9.97 -5.29 -3.16
CA PRO A 47 -9.18 -6.19 -4.00
C PRO A 47 -8.02 -6.84 -3.22
N SER A 48 -7.73 -8.09 -3.56
CA SER A 48 -6.62 -8.83 -2.94
C SER A 48 -5.27 -8.24 -3.35
N PHE A 49 -4.31 -8.20 -2.41
CA PHE A 49 -2.94 -7.74 -2.71
C PHE A 49 -2.24 -8.60 -3.79
N ALA A 50 -2.68 -9.85 -3.97
CA ALA A 50 -2.21 -10.72 -5.04
C ALA A 50 -2.63 -10.22 -6.43
N ASP A 51 -3.93 -9.90 -6.63
CA ASP A 51 -4.45 -9.31 -7.87
C ASP A 51 -3.74 -8.00 -8.21
N MET A 52 -3.52 -7.15 -7.19
CA MET A 52 -2.79 -5.90 -7.38
C MET A 52 -1.32 -6.13 -7.73
N ALA A 53 -0.61 -7.02 -7.03
CA ALA A 53 0.78 -7.34 -7.33
C ALA A 53 0.96 -7.88 -8.76
N THR A 54 0.02 -8.70 -9.24
CA THR A 54 0.03 -9.18 -10.64
C THR A 54 -0.12 -8.04 -11.64
N ARG A 55 -0.96 -7.03 -11.36
CA ARG A 55 -1.14 -5.84 -12.21
C ARG A 55 0.04 -4.86 -12.14
N LEU A 56 0.64 -4.72 -10.96
CA LEU A 56 1.81 -3.87 -10.70
C LEU A 56 3.12 -4.49 -11.22
N GLY A 57 3.16 -5.82 -11.35
CA GLY A 57 4.34 -6.55 -11.81
C GLY A 57 5.55 -6.30 -10.92
N ALA A 58 6.70 -6.00 -11.54
CA ALA A 58 7.95 -5.74 -10.83
C ALA A 58 7.93 -4.47 -9.97
N ALA A 59 6.97 -3.56 -10.16
CA ALA A 59 6.88 -2.33 -9.39
C ALA A 59 6.46 -2.54 -7.94
N ALA A 60 5.85 -3.69 -7.60
CA ALA A 60 5.45 -3.98 -6.23
C ALA A 60 5.25 -5.48 -5.96
N SER A 61 6.00 -6.02 -5.01
CA SER A 61 5.72 -7.36 -4.48
C SER A 61 4.54 -7.33 -3.50
N LYS A 62 3.78 -8.44 -3.44
CA LYS A 62 2.68 -8.65 -2.47
C LYS A 62 3.10 -8.31 -1.03
N SER A 63 4.30 -8.72 -0.64
CA SER A 63 4.86 -8.49 0.70
C SER A 63 5.07 -7.00 0.97
N SER A 64 5.64 -6.28 0.01
CA SER A 64 5.88 -4.83 0.08
C SER A 64 4.56 -4.06 0.14
N LEU A 65 3.57 -4.43 -0.68
CA LEU A 65 2.23 -3.84 -0.61
C LEU A 65 1.55 -4.08 0.73
N ALA A 66 1.68 -5.28 1.29
CA ALA A 66 1.10 -5.61 2.58
C ALA A 66 1.82 -4.90 3.74
N ALA A 67 3.12 -4.65 3.63
CA ALA A 67 3.88 -3.87 4.62
C ALA A 67 3.53 -2.38 4.55
N ALA A 68 3.46 -1.82 3.34
CA ALA A 68 3.02 -0.46 3.09
C ALA A 68 1.60 -0.20 3.58
N ALA A 69 0.65 -1.10 3.27
CA ALA A 69 -0.73 -0.99 3.74
C ALA A 69 -0.87 -1.13 5.27
N ARG A 70 0.13 -1.68 5.96
CA ARG A 70 0.20 -1.73 7.42
C ARG A 70 0.92 -0.53 8.04
N GLY A 71 1.49 0.36 7.22
CA GLY A 71 2.28 1.50 7.68
C GLY A 71 3.65 1.10 8.25
N SER A 72 4.13 -0.11 7.97
CA SER A 72 5.43 -0.59 8.47
C SER A 72 6.63 -0.01 7.71
N THR A 73 6.42 0.41 6.47
CA THR A 73 7.46 0.94 5.58
C THR A 73 6.82 1.89 4.57
N LEU A 74 7.46 3.03 4.25
CA LEU A 74 7.01 3.86 3.15
C LEU A 74 7.39 3.23 1.80
N PRO A 75 6.40 2.88 0.94
CA PRO A 75 6.69 2.49 -0.43
C PRO A 75 7.19 3.68 -1.27
N SER A 76 7.83 3.40 -2.41
CA SER A 76 8.19 4.46 -3.37
C SER A 76 6.94 5.15 -3.92
N TRP A 77 7.13 6.38 -4.43
CA TRP A 77 6.06 7.12 -5.08
C TRP A 77 5.47 6.35 -6.26
N GLU A 78 6.30 5.68 -7.08
CA GLU A 78 5.84 4.89 -8.22
C GLU A 78 4.93 3.74 -7.78
N THR A 79 5.33 2.98 -6.76
CA THR A 79 4.50 1.90 -6.20
C THR A 79 3.18 2.43 -5.64
N THR A 80 3.23 3.56 -4.92
CA THR A 80 2.05 4.21 -4.33
C THR A 80 1.09 4.68 -5.42
N TRP A 81 1.60 5.38 -6.43
CA TRP A 81 0.80 5.91 -7.53
C TRP A 81 0.14 4.80 -8.33
N GLU A 82 0.86 3.73 -8.68
CA GLU A 82 0.28 2.63 -9.44
C GLU A 82 -0.81 1.90 -8.65
N PHE A 83 -0.63 1.71 -7.33
CA PHE A 83 -1.67 1.16 -6.46
C PHE A 83 -2.92 2.04 -6.45
N VAL A 84 -2.74 3.35 -6.26
CA VAL A 84 -3.82 4.33 -6.23
C VAL A 84 -4.51 4.43 -7.59
N ARG A 85 -3.76 4.42 -8.69
CA ARG A 85 -4.30 4.47 -10.06
C ARG A 85 -5.22 3.29 -10.32
N VAL A 86 -4.81 2.08 -9.94
CA VAL A 86 -5.63 0.86 -10.09
C VAL A 86 -6.95 0.97 -9.31
N LEU A 87 -6.95 1.55 -8.12
CA LEU A 87 -8.17 1.67 -7.31
C LEU A 87 -9.01 2.89 -7.68
N ALA A 88 -8.43 4.08 -7.62
CA ALA A 88 -9.12 5.33 -7.84
C ALA A 88 -9.51 5.53 -9.31
N VAL A 89 -8.60 5.29 -10.25
CA VAL A 89 -8.86 5.57 -11.67
C VAL A 89 -9.56 4.39 -12.34
N HIS A 90 -9.01 3.18 -12.21
CA HIS A 90 -9.55 2.02 -12.91
C HIS A 90 -10.80 1.40 -12.27
N ARG A 91 -10.97 1.46 -10.93
CA ARG A 91 -12.16 0.90 -10.25
C ARG A 91 -13.20 1.97 -9.93
N LEU A 92 -12.78 3.13 -9.39
CA LEU A 92 -13.69 4.20 -8.99
C LEU A 92 -13.94 5.25 -10.08
N GLY A 93 -13.21 5.22 -11.20
CA GLY A 93 -13.39 6.17 -12.30
C GLY A 93 -13.02 7.61 -11.95
N ARG A 94 -12.19 7.83 -10.92
CA ARG A 94 -11.72 9.16 -10.52
C ARG A 94 -10.68 9.70 -11.51
N ASP A 95 -10.58 11.02 -11.56
CA ASP A 95 -9.63 11.71 -12.45
C ASP A 95 -8.17 11.43 -12.05
N PRO A 96 -7.33 10.95 -12.99
CA PRO A 96 -5.95 10.56 -12.67
C PRO A 96 -5.09 11.75 -12.23
N GLU A 97 -5.26 12.93 -12.83
CA GLU A 97 -4.45 14.11 -12.51
C GLU A 97 -4.77 14.66 -11.12
N GLN A 98 -6.06 14.73 -10.77
CA GLN A 98 -6.50 15.16 -9.44
C GLN A 98 -6.04 14.20 -8.36
N VAL A 99 -6.28 12.89 -8.56
CA VAL A 99 -5.85 11.86 -7.61
C VAL A 99 -4.33 11.87 -7.48
N ARG A 100 -3.57 12.00 -8.57
CA ARG A 100 -2.11 12.06 -8.52
C ARG A 100 -1.61 13.20 -7.64
N ARG A 101 -2.16 14.41 -7.77
CA ARG A 101 -1.76 15.57 -6.97
C ARG A 101 -2.10 15.40 -5.49
N GLU A 102 -3.31 14.94 -5.19
CA GLU A 102 -3.76 14.68 -3.81
C GLU A 102 -2.83 13.67 -3.13
N TRP A 103 -2.60 12.54 -3.79
CA TRP A 103 -1.77 11.47 -3.26
C TRP A 103 -0.29 11.81 -3.19
N ARG A 104 0.20 12.64 -4.10
CA ARG A 104 1.58 13.12 -4.08
C ARG A 104 1.84 13.94 -2.82
N GLY A 105 0.94 14.85 -2.47
CA GLY A 105 1.05 15.63 -1.24
C GLY A 105 1.00 14.78 0.02
N LEU A 106 0.18 13.73 0.06
CA LEU A 106 0.14 12.78 1.18
C LEU A 106 1.44 11.97 1.30
N TRP A 107 1.96 11.50 0.17
CA TRP A 107 3.21 10.73 0.13
C TRP A 107 4.43 11.58 0.51
N GLU A 108 4.50 12.83 0.07
CA GLU A 108 5.58 13.77 0.44
C GLU A 108 5.57 14.07 1.94
N GLN A 109 4.38 14.23 2.55
CA GLN A 109 4.26 14.37 4.01
C GLN A 109 4.73 13.10 4.75
N ALA A 110 4.39 11.92 4.23
CA ALA A 110 4.84 10.66 4.78
C ALA A 110 6.37 10.49 4.67
N GLN A 111 6.96 10.86 3.53
CA GLN A 111 8.40 10.85 3.32
C GLN A 111 9.14 11.81 4.26
N ALA A 112 8.65 13.05 4.38
CA ALA A 112 9.22 14.04 5.29
C ALA A 112 9.21 13.54 6.74
N GLY A 113 8.12 12.92 7.16
CA GLY A 113 8.01 12.35 8.51
C GLY A 113 8.82 11.09 8.74
N GLU A 114 8.95 10.20 7.74
CA GLU A 114 9.84 9.03 7.82
C GLU A 114 11.29 9.49 7.95
N THR A 115 11.71 10.50 7.18
CA THR A 115 13.06 11.08 7.25
C THR A 115 13.33 11.68 8.64
N ALA A 116 12.34 12.37 9.21
CA ALA A 116 12.43 12.93 10.56
C ALA A 116 12.52 11.83 11.64
N SER A 117 11.73 10.76 11.51
CA SER A 117 11.75 9.61 12.43
C SER A 117 13.06 8.84 12.34
N ALA A 118 13.55 8.55 11.13
CA ALA A 118 14.83 7.86 10.91
C ALA A 118 16.01 8.67 11.48
N THR A 119 15.96 10.00 11.40
CA THR A 119 16.97 10.88 12.01
C THR A 119 16.90 10.85 13.54
N ALA A 120 15.71 10.75 14.13
CA ALA A 120 15.53 10.61 15.58
C ALA A 120 16.01 9.25 16.10
N GLU A 121 15.70 8.17 15.39
CA GLU A 121 16.16 6.80 15.71
C GLU A 121 17.68 6.66 15.53
N ALA A 122 18.27 7.24 14.47
CA ALA A 122 19.72 7.23 14.27
C ALA A 122 20.50 8.02 15.35
N ARG A 123 19.83 8.91 16.09
CA ARG A 123 20.42 9.64 17.21
C ARG A 123 20.35 8.87 18.53
N MET A 124 19.72 7.71 18.57
CA MET A 124 19.78 6.76 19.68
C MET A 124 20.85 5.71 19.37
N PRO A 125 22.14 5.92 19.75
CA PRO A 125 23.09 4.82 19.73
C PRO A 125 22.68 3.82 20.81
N ASP A 126 22.61 2.57 20.38
CA ASP A 126 22.72 1.34 21.16
C ASP A 126 23.41 1.58 22.51
N GLN A 127 22.62 1.61 23.58
CA GLN A 127 23.15 1.65 24.94
C GLN A 127 23.79 0.27 25.19
N PRO A 128 25.10 0.17 25.49
CA PRO A 128 25.70 -1.11 25.80
C PRO A 128 25.09 -1.64 27.10
N GLU A 129 24.39 -2.78 27.02
CA GLU A 129 23.91 -3.54 28.18
C GLU A 129 25.14 -4.13 28.92
N PRO A 130 25.38 -3.81 30.20
CA PRO A 130 26.46 -4.41 30.98
C PRO A 130 25.99 -5.71 31.65
N PRO A 131 26.80 -6.77 31.59
CA PRO A 131 27.18 -7.43 32.84
C PRO A 131 28.70 -7.53 33.06
#